data_AF-A0A536JB73-F1
#
_entry.id   AF-A0A536JB73-F1
#
_cell.length_a   1.000
_cell.length_b   1.000
_cell.length_c   1.000
_cell.angle_alpha   90.00
_cell.angle_beta   90.00
_cell.angle_gamma   90.00
#
_symmetry.space_group_name_H-M   'P 1'
#
loop_
_entity.id
_entity.type
_entity.pdbx_description
1 polymer ?
#
loop_
_entity_poly.entity_id
_entity_poly.type
_entity_poly.pdbx_seq_one_letter_code
_entity_poly.pdbx_strand_id
1 'polypeptide(L)'
;MPTIRIATEIDAPPERCFDLARDVSAHIRSTARTQERAVAGVTEGMLSLGDEVTWEARHLGVRQRLTARITRFERPVLFEDEMVRGAFASLRHLHEFLPREGGTTMVDTFTFKSPLGALGALVDRLFLAGYLRRFLISRAAELKRMAESR
;
A
#
# COMPACT_ATOMS: atom_id res chain seq x y z
N MET A 1 -12.90 -11.42 -6.73
CA MET A 1 -11.51 -10.89 -6.67
C MET A 1 -11.03 -11.04 -5.22
N PRO A 2 -9.83 -11.53 -4.95
CA PRO A 2 -9.29 -11.56 -3.59
C PRO A 2 -9.21 -10.16 -2.98
N THR A 3 -9.62 -10.05 -1.72
CA THR A 3 -9.48 -8.85 -0.91
C THR A 3 -8.75 -9.23 0.37
N ILE A 4 -7.70 -8.49 0.68
CA ILE A 4 -6.97 -8.57 1.95
C ILE A 4 -7.36 -7.31 2.72
N ARG A 5 -7.85 -7.50 3.95
CA ARG A 5 -8.19 -6.39 4.85
C ARG A 5 -7.34 -6.50 6.11
N ILE A 6 -6.64 -5.43 6.45
CA ILE A 6 -5.77 -5.33 7.62
C ILE A 6 -6.20 -4.10 8.42
N ALA A 7 -6.46 -4.28 9.71
CA ALA A 7 -6.70 -3.18 10.64
C ALA A 7 -5.48 -3.07 11.56
N THR A 8 -4.95 -1.86 11.72
CA THR A 8 -3.81 -1.56 12.58
C THR A 8 -4.17 -0.40 13.49
N GLU A 9 -4.08 -0.62 14.79
CA GLU A 9 -4.25 0.43 15.80
C GLU A 9 -2.92 1.17 15.95
N ILE A 10 -2.95 2.49 15.87
CA ILE A 10 -1.78 3.38 15.89
C ILE A 10 -2.02 4.46 16.94
N ASP A 11 -1.08 4.67 17.86
CA ASP A 11 -1.13 5.69 18.92
C ASP A 11 -0.63 7.04 18.38
N ALA A 12 -1.28 7.51 17.31
CA ALA A 12 -1.01 8.79 16.66
C ALA A 12 -2.28 9.39 16.04
N PRO A 13 -2.36 10.72 15.85
CA PRO A 13 -3.50 11.37 15.22
C PRO A 13 -3.72 10.92 13.76
N PRO A 14 -4.98 10.93 13.25
CA PRO A 14 -5.29 10.52 11.89
C PRO A 14 -4.49 11.27 10.83
N GLU A 15 -4.27 12.58 11.01
CA GLU A 15 -3.51 13.43 10.10
C GLU A 15 -2.08 12.93 9.91
N ARG A 16 -1.42 12.53 11.00
CA ARG A 16 -0.06 12.01 10.95
C ARG A 16 0.00 10.66 10.24
N CYS A 17 -0.94 9.77 10.57
CA CYS A 17 -1.02 8.45 9.94
C CYS A 17 -1.29 8.59 8.43
N PHE A 18 -2.22 9.47 8.07
CA PHE A 18 -2.58 9.78 6.70
C PHE A 18 -1.40 10.35 5.93
N ASP A 19 -0.75 11.40 6.44
CA ASP A 19 0.35 12.07 5.75
C ASP A 19 1.54 11.12 5.59
N LEU A 20 1.86 10.30 6.60
CA LEU A 20 2.90 9.27 6.48
C LEU A 20 2.57 8.19 5.45
N ALA A 21 1.31 7.78 5.33
CA ALA A 21 0.89 6.74 4.39
C ALA A 21 1.04 7.17 2.92
N ARG A 22 0.94 8.48 2.64
CA ARG A 22 1.08 9.08 1.31
C ARG A 22 2.45 9.70 1.02
N ASP A 23 3.36 9.69 1.99
CA ASP A 23 4.72 10.20 1.82
C ASP A 23 5.59 9.15 1.09
N VAL A 24 6.20 9.53 -0.03
CA VAL A 24 7.00 8.62 -0.86
C VAL A 24 8.22 8.09 -0.11
N SER A 25 8.86 8.91 0.71
CA SER A 25 10.04 8.50 1.48
C SER A 25 9.66 7.52 2.60
N ALA A 26 8.55 7.79 3.29
CA ALA A 26 7.99 6.87 4.28
C ALA A 26 7.56 5.55 3.64
N HIS A 27 6.99 5.59 2.43
CA HIS A 27 6.65 4.39 1.66
C HIS A 27 7.88 3.52 1.42
N ILE A 28 8.96 4.09 0.86
CA ILE A 28 10.23 3.39 0.61
C ILE A 28 10.83 2.81 1.90
N ARG A 29 10.79 3.56 3.02
CA ARG A 29 11.24 3.04 4.32
C ARG A 29 10.39 1.86 4.78
N SER A 30 9.07 1.95 4.62
CA SER A 30 8.11 0.89 5.01
C SER A 30 8.28 -0.41 4.24
N THR A 31 8.90 -0.33 3.06
CA THR A 31 9.13 -1.45 2.14
C THR A 31 10.61 -1.75 1.93
N ALA A 32 11.50 -1.30 2.83
CA ALA A 32 12.95 -1.47 2.67
C ALA A 32 13.41 -2.93 2.41
N ARG A 33 12.64 -3.92 2.86
CA ARG A 33 12.89 -5.35 2.62
C ARG A 33 12.76 -5.78 1.15
N THR A 34 12.06 -5.02 0.30
CA THR A 34 11.87 -5.32 -1.13
C THR A 34 12.76 -4.48 -2.06
N GLN A 35 13.70 -3.71 -1.49
CA GLN A 35 14.55 -2.77 -2.24
C GLN A 35 13.73 -1.79 -3.09
N GLU A 36 12.55 -1.42 -2.61
CA GLU A 36 11.62 -0.58 -3.36
C GLU A 36 12.16 0.84 -3.58
N ARG A 37 11.87 1.39 -4.76
CA ARG A 37 12.24 2.75 -5.16
C ARG A 37 11.12 3.36 -6.00
N ALA A 38 10.88 4.66 -5.83
CA ALA A 38 10.08 5.42 -6.80
C ALA A 38 10.99 5.78 -8.01
N VAL A 39 10.56 5.41 -9.21
CA VAL A 39 11.39 5.53 -10.44
C VAL A 39 10.77 6.40 -11.53
N ALA A 40 9.49 6.75 -11.43
CA ALA A 40 8.81 7.67 -12.34
C ALA A 40 7.55 8.27 -11.68
N GLY A 41 7.04 9.38 -12.23
CA GLY A 41 5.93 10.12 -11.64
C GLY A 41 6.40 10.98 -10.45
N VAL A 42 5.55 11.10 -9.43
CA VAL A 42 5.91 11.74 -8.16
C VAL A 42 6.84 10.81 -7.39
N THR A 43 8.13 11.17 -7.31
CA THR A 43 9.17 10.33 -6.71
C THR A 43 9.65 10.83 -5.34
N GLU A 44 9.13 11.96 -4.88
CA GLU A 44 9.41 12.55 -3.58
C GLU A 44 8.20 13.34 -3.06
N GLY A 45 8.17 13.60 -1.76
CA GLY A 45 7.08 14.33 -1.12
C GLY A 45 5.79 13.51 -0.97
N MET A 46 4.66 14.22 -1.01
CA MET A 46 3.36 13.73 -0.60
C MET A 46 2.46 13.48 -1.82
N LEU A 47 1.89 12.29 -1.98
CA LEU A 47 1.02 11.92 -3.12
C LEU A 47 -0.43 12.44 -3.04
N SER A 48 -0.84 13.29 -3.97
CA SER A 48 -2.17 13.94 -4.02
C SER A 48 -3.12 13.26 -5.00
N LEU A 49 -4.40 13.67 -5.00
CA LEU A 49 -5.38 13.21 -5.98
C LEU A 49 -4.88 13.39 -7.41
N GLY A 50 -4.94 12.33 -8.20
CA GLY A 50 -4.51 12.31 -9.60
C GLY A 50 -3.02 12.05 -9.79
N ASP A 51 -2.19 12.15 -8.75
CA ASP A 51 -0.77 11.84 -8.85
C ASP A 51 -0.54 10.39 -9.21
N GLU A 52 0.46 10.16 -10.06
CA GLU A 52 0.97 8.84 -10.38
C GLU A 52 2.37 8.66 -9.82
N VAL A 53 2.65 7.44 -9.36
CA VAL A 53 3.98 7.02 -8.94
C VAL A 53 4.25 5.63 -9.49
N THR A 54 5.47 5.43 -10.00
CA THR A 54 5.95 4.12 -10.42
C THR A 54 6.95 3.59 -9.41
N TRP A 55 6.56 2.51 -8.73
CA TRP A 55 7.39 1.74 -7.82
C TRP A 55 8.17 0.67 -8.58
N GLU A 56 9.47 0.56 -8.33
CA GLU A 56 10.29 -0.59 -8.72
C GLU A 56 10.69 -1.34 -7.45
N ALA A 57 10.32 -2.62 -7.36
CA ALA A 57 10.62 -3.46 -6.21
C ALA A 57 10.98 -4.88 -6.64
N ARG A 58 11.70 -5.60 -5.78
CA ARG A 58 12.01 -7.02 -5.97
C ARG A 58 11.10 -7.88 -5.12
N HIS A 59 10.13 -8.52 -5.78
CA HIS A 59 9.22 -9.48 -5.15
C HIS A 59 9.56 -10.89 -5.63
N LEU A 60 9.73 -11.83 -4.69
CA LEU A 60 9.99 -13.25 -4.99
C LEU A 60 11.21 -13.46 -5.93
N GLY A 61 12.24 -12.62 -5.80
CA GLY A 61 13.44 -12.69 -6.63
C GLY A 61 13.33 -12.02 -8.00
N VAL A 62 12.14 -11.59 -8.43
CA VAL A 62 11.89 -10.92 -9.71
C VAL A 62 11.73 -9.41 -9.50
N ARG A 63 12.41 -8.62 -10.33
CA ARG A 63 12.24 -7.16 -10.35
C ARG A 63 10.96 -6.81 -11.08
N GLN A 64 10.09 -6.06 -10.43
CA GLN A 64 8.78 -5.66 -10.95
C GLN A 64 8.62 -4.15 -10.87
N ARG A 65 7.82 -3.61 -11.78
CA ARG A 65 7.38 -2.21 -11.75
C ARG A 65 5.88 -2.15 -11.61
N LEU A 66 5.41 -1.23 -10.78
CA LEU A 66 4.00 -0.96 -10.57
C LEU A 66 3.77 0.55 -10.58
N THR A 67 3.01 1.03 -11.58
CA THR A 67 2.52 2.40 -11.64
C THR A 67 1.13 2.44 -11.02
N ALA A 68 0.96 3.25 -9.97
CA ALA A 68 -0.30 3.48 -9.30
C ALA A 68 -0.70 4.97 -9.40
N ARG A 69 -2.00 5.23 -9.41
CA ARG A 69 -2.59 6.58 -9.41
C ARG A 69 -3.48 6.75 -8.18
N ILE A 70 -3.42 7.90 -7.52
CA ILE A 70 -4.40 8.25 -6.48
C ILE A 70 -5.73 8.61 -7.13
N THR A 71 -6.76 7.80 -6.90
CA THR A 71 -8.09 7.95 -7.52
C THR A 71 -9.14 8.53 -6.56
N ARG A 72 -8.93 8.44 -5.25
CA ARG A 72 -9.75 9.10 -4.23
C ARG A 72 -8.88 9.71 -3.16
N PHE A 73 -9.33 10.83 -2.62
CA PHE A 73 -8.55 11.59 -1.66
C PHE A 73 -9.45 12.47 -0.78
N GLU A 74 -9.48 12.19 0.52
CA GLU A 74 -10.21 12.95 1.52
C GLU A 74 -9.37 12.99 2.80
N ARG A 75 -8.58 14.05 2.99
CA ARG A 75 -7.69 14.16 4.16
C ARG A 75 -8.49 14.55 5.43
N PRO A 76 -8.25 13.92 6.59
CA PRO A 76 -7.36 12.79 6.85
C PRO A 76 -8.09 11.43 6.82
N VAL A 77 -9.30 11.36 6.26
CA VAL A 77 -10.23 10.22 6.36
C VAL A 77 -9.80 9.03 5.50
N LEU A 78 -9.52 9.25 4.22
CA LEU A 78 -9.18 8.17 3.29
C LEU A 78 -8.40 8.64 2.07
N PHE A 79 -7.67 7.72 1.46
CA PHE A 79 -7.24 7.84 0.07
C PHE A 79 -7.20 6.47 -0.59
N GLU A 80 -7.25 6.47 -1.91
CA GLU A 80 -7.28 5.26 -2.72
C GLU A 80 -6.27 5.35 -3.84
N ASP A 81 -5.49 4.29 -4.03
CA ASP A 81 -4.65 4.10 -5.20
C ASP A 81 -5.14 2.91 -6.05
N GLU A 82 -5.07 3.10 -7.36
CA GLU A 82 -5.34 2.05 -8.34
C GLU A 82 -4.13 1.87 -9.26
N MET A 83 -3.79 0.61 -9.55
CA MET A 83 -2.70 0.31 -10.49
C MET A 83 -3.12 0.63 -11.92
N VAL A 84 -2.36 1.52 -12.54
CA VAL A 84 -2.44 1.86 -13.97
C VAL A 84 -1.66 0.84 -14.81
N ARG A 85 -0.50 0.40 -14.32
CA ARG A 85 0.36 -0.56 -15.02
C ARG A 85 1.12 -1.44 -14.02
N GLY A 86 1.15 -2.74 -14.22
CA GLY A 86 1.93 -3.64 -13.36
C GLY A 86 1.67 -5.11 -13.65
N ALA A 87 2.09 -5.98 -12.73
CA ALA A 87 1.97 -7.43 -12.89
C ALA A 87 0.55 -7.97 -12.64
N PHE A 88 -0.34 -7.19 -12.02
CA PHE A 88 -1.72 -7.60 -11.80
C PHE A 88 -2.60 -7.27 -13.01
N ALA A 89 -3.73 -7.97 -13.16
CA ALA A 89 -4.78 -7.57 -14.10
C ALA A 89 -5.56 -6.36 -13.59
N SER A 90 -5.69 -6.23 -12.26
CA SER A 90 -6.11 -5.01 -11.59
C SER A 90 -5.64 -5.02 -10.14
N LEU A 91 -5.41 -3.83 -9.58
CA LEU A 91 -5.05 -3.61 -8.19
C LEU A 91 -5.73 -2.33 -7.72
N ARG A 92 -6.34 -2.39 -6.55
CA ARG A 92 -6.91 -1.24 -5.84
C ARG A 92 -6.56 -1.36 -4.37
N HIS A 93 -6.08 -0.28 -3.78
CA HIS A 93 -5.74 -0.19 -2.38
C HIS A 93 -6.43 1.02 -1.77
N LEU A 94 -7.33 0.75 -0.84
CA LEU A 94 -8.03 1.76 -0.08
C LEU A 94 -7.41 1.85 1.31
N HIS A 95 -7.05 3.06 1.70
CA HIS A 95 -6.57 3.40 3.03
C HIS A 95 -7.64 4.23 3.74
N GLU A 96 -8.09 3.76 4.90
CA GLU A 96 -9.05 4.46 5.74
C GLU A 96 -8.41 4.73 7.11
N PHE A 97 -8.64 5.92 7.66
CA PHE A 97 -8.07 6.35 8.93
C PHE A 97 -9.22 6.76 9.85
N LEU A 98 -9.58 5.85 10.75
CA LEU A 98 -10.71 6.02 11.65
C LEU A 98 -10.20 6.54 13.00
N PRO A 99 -10.61 7.73 13.46
CA PRO A 99 -10.23 8.22 14.77
C PRO A 99 -10.75 7.28 15.86
N ARG A 100 -9.92 7.04 16.88
CA ARG A 100 -10.28 6.32 18.11
C ARG A 100 -9.78 7.07 19.33
N GLU A 101 -10.23 6.66 20.51
CA GLU A 101 -9.68 7.18 21.75
C GLU A 101 -8.16 6.92 21.80
N GLY A 102 -7.38 8.00 21.95
CA GLY A 102 -5.91 7.95 22.03
C GLY A 102 -5.16 7.72 20.71
N GLY A 103 -5.82 7.64 19.55
CA GLY A 103 -5.11 7.43 18.29
C GLY A 103 -5.99 7.19 17.06
N THR A 104 -5.51 6.32 16.17
CA THR A 104 -6.14 5.99 14.89
C THR A 104 -6.23 4.49 14.68
N THR A 105 -7.31 4.02 14.05
CA THR A 105 -7.39 2.70 13.44
C THR A 105 -7.22 2.88 11.94
N MET A 106 -6.06 2.47 11.41
CA MET A 106 -5.80 2.44 9.98
C MET A 106 -6.32 1.12 9.40
N VAL A 107 -7.17 1.20 8.39
CA VAL A 107 -7.71 0.05 7.66
C VAL A 107 -7.19 0.07 6.24
N ASP A 108 -6.37 -0.91 5.89
CA ASP A 108 -5.91 -1.16 4.53
C ASP A 108 -6.80 -2.23 3.89
N THR A 109 -7.50 -1.88 2.81
CA THR A 109 -8.29 -2.80 1.99
C THR A 109 -7.65 -2.95 0.62
N PHE A 110 -6.97 -4.07 0.41
CA PHE A 110 -6.21 -4.38 -0.80
C PHE A 110 -6.95 -5.40 -1.66
N THR A 111 -7.45 -4.98 -2.82
CA THR A 111 -8.21 -5.81 -3.76
C THR A 111 -7.44 -5.98 -5.05
N PHE A 112 -7.24 -7.22 -5.49
CA PHE A 112 -6.40 -7.50 -6.65
C PHE A 112 -6.95 -8.62 -7.54
N LYS A 113 -6.48 -8.66 -8.79
CA LYS A 113 -6.76 -9.73 -9.75
C LYS A 113 -5.44 -10.20 -10.37
N SER A 114 -5.12 -11.48 -10.22
CA SER A 114 -3.92 -12.08 -10.80
C SER A 114 -3.95 -12.10 -12.34
N PRO A 115 -2.78 -12.05 -13.02
CA PRO A 115 -2.70 -11.99 -14.48
C PRO A 115 -2.99 -13.31 -15.21
N LEU A 116 -2.80 -14.49 -14.59
CA LEU A 116 -2.62 -15.78 -15.31
C LEU A 116 -3.81 -16.77 -15.36
N GLY A 117 -5.07 -16.30 -15.42
CA GLY A 117 -6.23 -17.17 -15.73
C GLY A 117 -6.44 -18.40 -14.80
N ALA A 118 -7.40 -19.29 -15.12
CA ALA A 118 -7.94 -20.26 -14.15
C ALA A 118 -7.01 -21.41 -13.70
N LEU A 119 -6.08 -21.89 -14.54
CA LEU A 119 -5.29 -23.10 -14.24
C LEU A 119 -4.02 -22.84 -13.40
N GLY A 120 -3.41 -21.65 -13.46
CA GLY A 120 -2.33 -21.22 -12.56
C GLY A 120 -2.84 -20.42 -11.36
N ALA A 121 -4.04 -19.81 -11.47
CA ALA A 121 -4.54 -18.88 -10.47
C ALA A 121 -4.78 -19.50 -9.09
N LEU A 122 -5.10 -20.77 -8.90
CA LEU A 122 -5.49 -21.22 -7.55
C LEU A 122 -4.27 -21.36 -6.62
N VAL A 123 -3.20 -22.00 -7.09
CA VAL A 123 -1.95 -22.21 -6.34
C VAL A 123 -1.20 -20.89 -6.19
N ASP A 124 -1.06 -20.13 -7.28
CA ASP A 124 -0.43 -18.81 -7.23
C ASP A 124 -1.25 -17.85 -6.39
N ARG A 125 -2.59 -17.88 -6.41
CA ARG A 125 -3.41 -16.97 -5.58
C ARG A 125 -3.28 -17.26 -4.10
N LEU A 126 -3.19 -18.52 -3.68
CA LEU A 126 -3.00 -18.82 -2.25
C LEU A 126 -1.61 -18.41 -1.78
N PHE A 127 -0.58 -18.73 -2.57
CA PHE A 127 0.79 -18.33 -2.25
C PHE A 127 0.98 -16.80 -2.31
N LEU A 128 0.49 -16.15 -3.37
CA LEU A 128 0.54 -14.70 -3.58
C LEU A 128 -0.31 -13.95 -2.56
N ALA A 129 -1.52 -14.40 -2.24
CA ALA A 129 -2.33 -13.76 -1.20
C ALA A 129 -1.66 -13.88 0.17
N GLY A 130 -1.08 -15.05 0.49
CA GLY A 130 -0.30 -15.23 1.70
C GLY A 130 0.93 -14.33 1.76
N TYR A 131 1.65 -14.20 0.63
CA TYR A 131 2.79 -13.30 0.49
C TYR A 131 2.39 -11.82 0.66
N LEU A 132 1.39 -11.36 -0.11
CA LEU A 132 0.89 -9.99 -0.06
C LEU A 132 0.36 -9.63 1.33
N ARG A 133 -0.36 -10.54 1.99
CA ARG A 133 -0.83 -10.33 3.36
C ARG A 133 0.34 -10.10 4.31
N ARG A 134 1.38 -10.93 4.26
CA ARG A 134 2.59 -10.74 5.09
C ARG A 134 3.31 -9.44 4.77
N PHE A 135 3.41 -9.09 3.49
CA PHE A 135 4.01 -7.83 3.04
C PHE A 135 3.24 -6.62 3.59
N LEU A 136 1.91 -6.59 3.41
CA LEU A 136 1.05 -5.51 3.90
C LEU A 136 1.06 -5.39 5.43
N ILE A 137 1.07 -6.51 6.16
CA ILE A 137 1.21 -6.51 7.62
C ILE A 137 2.56 -5.90 8.04
N SER A 138 3.65 -6.28 7.38
CA SER A 138 4.98 -5.71 7.66
C SER A 138 5.03 -4.22 7.39
N ARG A 139 4.38 -3.77 6.30
CA ARG A 139 4.28 -2.35 5.93
C ARG A 139 3.49 -1.56 6.97
N ALA A 140 2.32 -2.05 7.35
CA ALA A 140 1.47 -1.42 8.35
C ALA A 140 2.15 -1.34 9.73
N ALA A 141 2.90 -2.38 10.11
CA ALA A 141 3.70 -2.36 11.33
C ALA A 141 4.81 -1.29 11.29
N GLU A 142 5.49 -1.11 10.16
CA GLU A 142 6.52 -0.07 10.05
C GLU A 142 5.92 1.34 10.01
N LEU A 143 4.79 1.52 9.34
CA LEU A 143 4.05 2.78 9.38
C LEU A 143 3.61 3.13 10.81
N LYS A 144 3.08 2.15 11.55
CA LYS A 144 2.76 2.30 12.99
C LYS A 144 3.98 2.80 13.77
N ARG A 145 5.14 2.14 13.62
CA ARG A 145 6.37 2.55 14.31
C ARG A 145 6.77 3.99 13.98
N MET A 146 6.72 4.39 12.71
CA MET A 146 7.03 5.77 12.29
C MET A 146 6.01 6.79 12.84
N ALA A 147 4.73 6.44 12.83
CA ALA A 147 3.67 7.28 13.34
C ALA A 147 3.77 7.49 14.86
N GLU A 148 4.18 6.46 15.61
CA GLU A 148 4.32 6.50 17.06
C GLU A 148 5.68 7.03 17.54
N SER A 149 6.69 7.03 16.67
CA SER A 149 7.97 7.67 16.97
C SER A 149 7.79 9.19 16.98
N ARG A 150 8.27 9.85 18.05
CA ARG A 150 8.23 11.31 18.21
C ARG A 150 9.15 12.01 17.22
#